data_AF-A0A6J8EI68-F1
#
_entry.id   AF-A0A6J8EI68-F1
#
_cell.length_a   1.000
_cell.length_b   1.000
_cell.length_c   1.000
_cell.angle_alpha   90.00
_cell.angle_beta   90.00
_cell.angle_gamma   90.00
#
_symmetry.space_group_name_H-M   'P 1'
#
loop_
_entity.id
_entity.type
_entity.pdbx_description
1 polymer ?
#
loop_
_entity_poly.entity_id
_entity_poly.type
_entity_poly.pdbx_seq_one_letter_code
_entity_poly.pdbx_strand_id
1 'polypeptide(L)'
;MRGKSDDKLPKEVRERYAKEREDAEDILSLMKMGWNKGKRSHRTPGKVSEAAYTSYQQKEIKLSDFDPRPESMRSANDENLNCFVTNLKYSGISRGKSSMWESLLKTSYQDYEISKEREGILRSQVDDLFNNIKGKQLQAESNEWHGSRWFRITESTAKQANNMENQLNYPDDDMLNMKRFKAFIRTSIWGINQYRSPDMLYGVENEDQAMSDYTSFMTLPTPNIEVEKTGFWVNNLWPEIGCNPDGLVTDPVEVHKHGLLEIKCLKIFREVAPKDLFGKLDKKEVKRSDLYSSCFGIPQSDNTSLELKTSHIYYFQIQFQMAITGRNWCDFVLWSPVGPPNVERIRRDEQLIKSMLGNVTTLWYEVIAPEIFEMRVPRNLSPILLKR
;
A
#
# COMPACT_ATOMS: atom_id res chain seq x y z
N MET A 1 -67.43 -54.45 4.80
CA MET A 1 -68.08 -55.28 5.86
C MET A 1 -67.38 -55.00 7.17
N ARG A 2 -68.15 -54.61 8.20
CA ARG A 2 -67.89 -54.70 9.66
C ARG A 2 -66.48 -54.27 10.11
N GLY A 3 -66.28 -53.12 10.75
CA GLY A 3 -67.00 -52.64 11.93
C GLY A 3 -66.22 -53.02 13.20
N LYS A 4 -65.88 -52.00 14.00
CA LYS A 4 -65.29 -52.03 15.36
C LYS A 4 -63.77 -52.28 15.46
N SER A 5 -63.03 -51.25 15.89
CA SER A 5 -62.29 -51.29 17.18
C SER A 5 -61.43 -50.04 17.47
N ASP A 6 -61.81 -48.83 17.07
CA ASP A 6 -61.12 -47.61 17.55
C ASP A 6 -61.29 -47.38 19.05
N ASP A 7 -62.10 -48.21 19.71
CA ASP A 7 -62.36 -48.15 21.14
C ASP A 7 -61.38 -48.96 22.02
N LYS A 8 -60.25 -49.45 21.48
CA LYS A 8 -59.21 -50.16 22.26
C LYS A 8 -57.83 -49.50 22.28
N LEU A 9 -57.66 -48.33 21.67
CA LEU A 9 -56.37 -47.61 21.73
C LEU A 9 -56.25 -46.83 23.05
N PRO A 10 -55.07 -46.84 23.71
CA PRO A 10 -54.80 -46.01 24.89
C PRO A 10 -55.08 -44.54 24.61
N LYS A 11 -55.59 -43.80 25.62
CA LYS A 11 -56.04 -42.40 25.49
C LYS A 11 -54.99 -41.50 24.83
N GLU A 12 -53.73 -41.65 25.22
CA GLU A 12 -52.58 -40.90 24.68
C GLU A 12 -52.39 -41.12 23.17
N VAL A 13 -52.62 -42.34 22.68
CA VAL A 13 -52.49 -42.67 21.27
C VAL A 13 -53.63 -42.06 20.47
N ARG A 14 -54.85 -42.02 21.03
CA ARG A 14 -56.00 -41.35 20.39
C ARG A 14 -55.80 -39.83 20.33
N GLU A 15 -55.30 -39.23 21.41
CA GLU A 15 -54.99 -37.79 21.46
C GLU A 15 -53.89 -37.43 20.47
N ARG A 16 -52.86 -38.28 20.32
CA ARG A 16 -51.82 -38.08 19.31
C ARG A 16 -52.36 -38.16 17.89
N TYR A 17 -53.16 -39.18 17.56
CA TYR A 17 -53.76 -39.29 16.23
C TYR A 17 -54.78 -38.18 15.94
N ALA A 18 -55.48 -37.68 16.95
CA ALA A 18 -56.37 -36.52 16.81
C ALA A 18 -55.56 -35.25 16.49
N LYS A 19 -54.46 -35.01 17.20
CA LYS A 19 -53.57 -33.87 16.96
C LYS A 19 -52.88 -33.94 15.60
N GLU A 20 -52.39 -35.12 15.20
CA GLU A 20 -51.79 -35.32 13.87
C GLU A 20 -52.81 -35.12 12.73
N ARG A 21 -54.10 -35.39 12.96
CA ARG A 21 -55.18 -35.06 12.01
C ARG A 21 -55.47 -33.57 11.96
N GLU A 22 -55.50 -32.90 13.10
CA GLU A 22 -55.73 -31.44 13.19
C GLU A 22 -54.59 -30.68 12.49
N ASP A 23 -53.33 -31.07 12.76
CA ASP A 23 -52.14 -30.53 12.11
C ASP A 23 -52.16 -30.80 10.59
N ALA A 24 -52.63 -31.97 10.15
CA ALA A 24 -52.75 -32.30 8.74
C ALA A 24 -53.86 -31.50 8.04
N GLU A 25 -54.98 -31.24 8.70
CA GLU A 25 -56.05 -30.37 8.18
C GLU A 25 -55.61 -28.91 8.12
N ASP A 26 -54.83 -28.42 9.07
CA ASP A 26 -54.24 -27.08 9.05
C ASP A 26 -53.21 -26.93 7.93
N ILE A 27 -52.38 -27.95 7.68
CA ILE A 27 -51.45 -27.96 6.53
C ILE A 27 -52.22 -27.98 5.20
N LEU A 28 -53.28 -28.78 5.10
CA LEU A 28 -54.15 -28.82 3.92
C LEU A 28 -54.92 -27.50 3.71
N SER A 29 -55.28 -26.81 4.80
CA SER A 29 -55.88 -25.47 4.78
C SER A 29 -54.88 -24.44 4.25
N LEU A 30 -53.64 -24.45 4.77
CA LEU A 30 -52.55 -23.58 4.31
C LEU A 30 -52.17 -23.84 2.84
N MET A 31 -52.21 -25.09 2.39
CA MET A 31 -51.95 -25.46 1.00
C MET A 31 -53.10 -25.08 0.04
N LYS A 32 -54.34 -25.00 0.53
CA LYS A 32 -55.51 -24.52 -0.25
C LYS A 32 -55.58 -22.99 -0.34
N MET A 33 -54.80 -22.25 0.44
CA MET A 33 -54.61 -20.81 0.25
C MET A 33 -53.74 -20.58 -0.99
N GLY A 34 -54.39 -20.51 -2.16
CA GLY A 34 -53.73 -20.11 -3.40
C GLY A 34 -52.88 -18.86 -3.18
N TRP A 35 -51.62 -18.92 -3.61
CA TRP A 35 -50.67 -17.81 -3.53
C TRP A 35 -51.37 -16.52 -3.98
N ASN A 36 -51.52 -15.56 -3.06
CA ASN A 36 -52.07 -14.23 -3.34
C ASN A 36 -51.09 -13.41 -4.22
N LYS A 37 -50.80 -13.90 -5.42
CA LYS A 37 -50.11 -13.12 -6.46
C LYS A 37 -51.07 -12.02 -6.91
N GLY A 38 -50.82 -10.80 -6.45
CA GLY A 38 -51.43 -9.59 -7.03
C GLY A 38 -52.59 -8.95 -6.27
N LYS A 39 -52.85 -9.30 -5.00
CA LYS A 39 -53.66 -8.40 -4.15
C LYS A 39 -52.84 -7.16 -3.83
N ARG A 40 -53.07 -6.08 -4.58
CA ARG A 40 -52.58 -4.73 -4.30
C ARG A 40 -53.02 -4.33 -2.89
N SER A 41 -52.19 -4.60 -1.89
CA SER A 41 -52.29 -3.88 -0.62
C SER A 41 -52.20 -2.39 -0.97
N HIS A 42 -53.01 -1.54 -0.32
CA HIS A 42 -52.95 -0.08 -0.45
C HIS A 42 -51.65 0.50 0.14
N ARG A 43 -50.51 -0.07 -0.22
CA ARG A 43 -49.17 0.41 0.11
C ARG A 43 -48.60 0.99 -1.16
N THR A 44 -48.81 2.28 -1.35
CA THR A 44 -47.94 3.08 -2.21
C THR A 44 -46.53 2.94 -1.64
N PRO A 45 -45.55 2.37 -2.36
CA PRO A 45 -44.19 2.31 -1.85
C PRO A 45 -43.71 3.77 -1.69
N GLY A 46 -43.41 4.18 -0.46
CA GLY A 46 -42.80 5.49 -0.20
C GLY A 46 -41.43 5.60 -0.88
N LYS A 47 -40.87 6.80 -0.94
CA LYS A 47 -39.50 6.98 -1.45
C LYS A 47 -38.55 6.14 -0.59
N VAL A 48 -37.56 5.50 -1.23
CA VAL A 48 -36.54 4.67 -0.54
C VAL A 48 -35.83 5.45 0.58
N SER A 49 -35.70 6.78 0.43
CA SER A 49 -35.15 7.68 1.44
C SER A 49 -35.97 7.79 2.74
N GLU A 50 -37.26 7.42 2.69
CA GLU A 50 -38.19 7.49 3.83
C GLU A 50 -38.41 6.11 4.48
N ALA A 51 -37.83 5.04 3.91
CA ALA A 51 -37.91 3.70 4.46
C ALA A 51 -36.94 3.54 5.65
N ALA A 52 -37.50 3.44 6.85
CA ALA A 52 -36.74 3.07 8.04
C ALA A 52 -36.46 1.56 8.01
N TYR A 53 -35.30 1.16 7.47
CA TYR A 53 -34.82 -0.20 7.60
C TYR A 53 -34.22 -0.36 9.00
N THR A 54 -34.85 -1.15 9.87
CA THR A 54 -34.12 -1.72 11.00
C THR A 54 -33.03 -2.61 10.39
N SER A 55 -31.76 -2.28 10.62
CA SER A 55 -30.65 -3.10 10.15
C SER A 55 -30.85 -4.50 10.70
N TYR A 56 -31.28 -5.44 9.85
CA TYR A 56 -31.30 -6.83 10.21
C TYR A 56 -29.85 -7.24 10.44
N GLN A 57 -29.43 -7.28 11.70
CA GLN A 57 -28.18 -7.92 12.06
C GLN A 57 -28.42 -9.41 11.86
N GLN A 58 -27.96 -9.92 10.72
CA GLN A 58 -27.81 -11.35 10.55
C GLN A 58 -26.96 -11.85 11.70
N LYS A 59 -27.53 -12.65 12.61
CA LYS A 59 -26.73 -13.35 13.62
C LYS A 59 -25.67 -14.13 12.86
N GLU A 60 -24.39 -13.84 13.12
CA GLU A 60 -23.31 -14.65 12.59
C GLU A 60 -23.50 -16.08 13.07
N ILE A 61 -23.98 -16.93 12.17
CA ILE A 61 -24.02 -18.37 12.40
C ILE A 61 -22.58 -18.85 12.25
N LYS A 62 -22.01 -19.40 13.32
CA LYS A 62 -20.66 -19.95 13.23
C LYS A 62 -20.75 -21.29 12.53
N LEU A 63 -19.87 -21.55 11.56
CA LEU A 63 -19.81 -22.84 10.86
C LEU A 63 -19.63 -24.01 11.85
N SER A 64 -18.99 -23.76 12.99
CA SER A 64 -18.82 -24.70 14.11
C SER A 64 -20.14 -25.23 14.67
N ASP A 65 -21.23 -24.47 14.55
CA ASP A 65 -22.56 -24.82 15.08
C ASP A 65 -23.23 -25.90 14.20
N PHE A 66 -22.74 -26.09 12.97
CA PHE A 66 -23.24 -27.03 11.98
C PHE A 66 -22.23 -28.12 11.60
N ASP A 67 -21.04 -28.14 12.20
CA ASP A 67 -20.02 -29.15 11.92
C ASP A 67 -20.35 -30.47 12.65
N PRO A 68 -20.66 -31.57 11.95
CA PRO A 68 -21.05 -32.83 12.58
C PRO A 68 -19.87 -33.61 13.20
N ARG A 69 -18.61 -33.18 12.99
CA ARG A 69 -17.43 -33.88 13.52
C ARG A 69 -17.32 -33.76 15.05
N PRO A 70 -16.64 -34.68 15.75
CA PRO A 70 -16.32 -34.49 17.18
C PRO A 70 -15.50 -33.21 17.40
N GLU A 71 -15.71 -32.51 18.52
CA GLU A 71 -15.08 -31.21 18.80
C GLU A 71 -13.54 -31.25 18.69
N SER A 72 -12.92 -32.34 19.14
CA SER A 72 -11.47 -32.58 19.01
C SER A 72 -10.95 -32.66 17.57
N MET A 73 -11.82 -32.93 16.60
CA MET A 73 -11.52 -33.03 15.16
C MET A 73 -12.03 -31.82 14.36
N ARG A 74 -12.70 -30.86 15.02
CA ARG A 74 -13.12 -29.59 14.40
C ARG A 74 -11.99 -28.59 14.33
N SER A 75 -10.93 -28.74 15.13
CA SER A 75 -9.78 -27.84 15.12
C SER A 75 -8.94 -28.06 13.86
N ALA A 76 -8.76 -26.99 13.09
CA ALA A 76 -7.77 -26.91 12.04
C ALA A 76 -6.56 -26.18 12.61
N ASN A 77 -5.45 -26.89 12.82
CA ASN A 77 -4.17 -26.27 13.13
C ASN A 77 -3.41 -25.95 11.83
N ASP A 78 -2.40 -25.09 11.92
CA ASP A 78 -1.61 -24.66 10.77
C ASP A 78 -0.94 -25.83 10.04
N GLU A 79 -0.54 -26.87 10.76
CA GLU A 79 0.07 -28.07 10.19
C GLU A 79 -0.91 -28.85 9.30
N ASN A 80 -2.13 -29.11 9.79
CA ASN A 80 -3.18 -29.77 9.02
C ASN A 80 -3.60 -28.94 7.80
N LEU A 81 -3.69 -27.61 7.96
CA LEU A 81 -3.99 -26.69 6.86
C LEU A 81 -2.87 -26.71 5.80
N ASN A 82 -1.61 -26.66 6.22
CA ASN A 82 -0.47 -26.72 5.33
C ASN A 82 -0.35 -28.07 4.60
N CYS A 83 -0.59 -29.18 5.30
CA CYS A 83 -0.64 -30.52 4.71
C CYS A 83 -1.75 -30.60 3.66
N PHE A 84 -2.93 -30.08 3.95
CA PHE A 84 -4.02 -29.99 2.98
C PHE A 84 -3.64 -29.18 1.75
N VAL A 85 -3.08 -27.97 1.92
CA VAL A 85 -2.62 -27.12 0.82
C VAL A 85 -1.54 -27.81 -0.02
N THR A 86 -0.60 -28.50 0.62
CA THR A 86 0.49 -29.23 -0.06
C THR A 86 -0.04 -30.40 -0.87
N ASN A 87 -0.94 -31.21 -0.29
CA ASN A 87 -1.59 -32.31 -1.00
C ASN A 87 -2.43 -31.80 -2.18
N LEU A 88 -3.11 -30.67 -2.01
CA LEU A 88 -3.93 -30.05 -3.04
C LEU A 88 -3.06 -29.61 -4.23
N LYS A 89 -1.92 -28.94 -3.96
CA LYS A 89 -0.91 -28.60 -4.98
C LYS A 89 -0.35 -29.84 -5.70
N TYR A 90 0.01 -30.88 -4.96
CA TYR A 90 0.52 -32.13 -5.56
C TYR A 90 -0.51 -32.81 -6.47
N SER A 91 -1.80 -32.78 -6.07
CA SER A 91 -2.90 -33.28 -6.88
C SER A 91 -3.15 -32.44 -8.14
N GLY A 92 -2.94 -31.12 -8.07
CA GLY A 92 -3.05 -30.20 -9.21
C GLY A 92 -1.93 -30.42 -10.23
N ILE A 93 -0.68 -30.61 -9.76
CA ILE A 93 0.49 -30.92 -10.60
C ILE A 93 0.27 -32.22 -11.38
N SER A 94 -0.18 -33.29 -10.70
CA SER A 94 -0.44 -34.58 -11.35
C SER A 94 -1.57 -34.55 -12.39
N ARG A 95 -2.47 -33.55 -12.32
CA ARG A 95 -3.58 -33.35 -13.26
C ARG A 95 -3.33 -32.25 -14.29
N GLY A 96 -2.18 -31.57 -14.24
CA GLY A 96 -1.83 -30.47 -15.14
C GLY A 96 -2.74 -29.23 -15.03
N LYS A 97 -3.51 -29.10 -13.94
CA LYS A 97 -4.42 -27.97 -13.69
C LYS A 97 -4.37 -27.56 -12.22
N SER A 98 -3.94 -26.33 -11.94
CA SER A 98 -3.99 -25.74 -10.61
C SER A 98 -5.44 -25.51 -10.18
N SER A 99 -5.82 -25.97 -9.00
CA SER A 99 -7.13 -25.68 -8.42
C SER A 99 -7.24 -24.22 -7.98
N MET A 100 -8.42 -23.61 -8.09
CA MET A 100 -8.71 -22.25 -7.57
C MET A 100 -8.36 -22.14 -6.07
N TRP A 101 -8.50 -23.23 -5.31
CA TRP A 101 -8.18 -23.25 -3.89
C TRP A 101 -6.67 -23.09 -3.61
N GLU A 102 -5.80 -23.47 -4.55
CA GLU A 102 -4.35 -23.32 -4.40
C GLU A 102 -3.93 -21.85 -4.35
N SER A 103 -4.65 -20.97 -5.04
CA SER A 103 -4.36 -19.53 -5.03
C SER A 103 -4.99 -18.79 -3.83
N LEU A 104 -6.02 -19.37 -3.22
CA LEU A 104 -6.74 -18.77 -2.10
C LEU A 104 -6.17 -19.16 -0.73
N LEU A 105 -5.71 -20.41 -0.60
CA LEU A 105 -5.20 -20.94 0.66
C LEU A 105 -3.71 -20.63 0.83
N LYS A 106 -3.38 -19.91 1.90
CA LYS A 106 -2.00 -19.52 2.23
C LYS A 106 -1.35 -20.58 3.12
N THR A 107 -0.07 -20.85 2.86
CA THR A 107 0.77 -21.62 3.77
C THR A 107 1.16 -20.74 4.95
N SER A 108 0.91 -21.21 6.17
CA SER A 108 1.37 -20.55 7.40
C SER A 108 2.78 -21.04 7.74
N TYR A 109 3.66 -20.15 8.16
CA TYR A 109 5.02 -20.51 8.58
C TYR A 109 5.17 -20.18 10.07
N GLN A 110 5.78 -21.08 10.82
CA GLN A 110 6.22 -20.78 12.19
C GLN A 110 7.49 -19.94 12.13
N ASP A 111 7.53 -18.88 12.97
CA ASP A 111 8.74 -18.08 13.11
C ASP A 111 9.82 -18.90 13.82
N TYR A 112 11.08 -18.69 13.43
CA TYR A 112 12.23 -19.45 13.92
C TYR A 112 13.43 -18.53 14.17
N GLU A 113 14.33 -18.94 15.06
CA GLU A 113 15.61 -18.26 15.24
C GLU A 113 16.64 -18.86 14.28
N ILE A 114 17.50 -18.02 13.71
CA ILE A 114 18.62 -18.48 12.88
C ILE A 114 19.78 -18.93 13.76
N SER A 115 20.49 -19.99 13.36
CA SER A 115 21.69 -20.43 14.06
C SER A 115 22.85 -19.44 13.84
N LYS A 116 23.83 -19.44 14.75
CA LYS A 116 25.03 -18.59 14.62
C LYS A 116 25.83 -18.90 13.35
N GLU A 117 25.86 -20.16 12.94
CA GLU A 117 26.51 -20.58 11.69
C GLU A 117 25.78 -19.97 10.48
N ARG A 118 24.44 -19.99 10.47
CA ARG A 118 23.64 -19.38 9.40
C ARG A 118 23.81 -17.86 9.38
N GLU A 119 23.88 -17.22 10.54
CA GLU A 119 24.15 -15.79 10.66
C GLU A 119 25.50 -15.41 10.02
N GLY A 120 26.55 -16.19 10.29
CA GLY A 120 27.87 -15.99 9.67
C GLY A 120 27.85 -16.13 8.15
N ILE A 121 27.11 -17.11 7.63
CA ILE A 121 26.91 -17.29 6.18
C ILE A 121 26.15 -16.09 5.59
N LEU A 122 25.09 -15.63 6.26
CA LEU A 122 24.29 -14.49 5.82
C LEU A 122 25.13 -13.21 5.70
N ARG A 123 26.04 -12.96 6.64
CA ARG A 123 26.98 -11.82 6.56
C ARG A 123 27.82 -11.87 5.28
N SER A 124 28.43 -13.02 4.99
CA SER A 124 29.19 -13.21 3.76
C SER A 124 28.33 -13.00 2.52
N GLN A 125 27.10 -13.53 2.51
CA GLN A 125 26.17 -13.37 1.38
C GLN A 125 25.77 -11.91 1.16
N VAL A 126 25.58 -11.13 2.22
CA VAL A 126 25.28 -9.70 2.15
C VAL A 126 26.46 -8.91 1.58
N ASP A 127 27.68 -9.20 2.02
CA ASP A 127 28.88 -8.54 1.50
C ASP A 127 29.12 -8.91 0.03
N ASP A 128 28.93 -10.18 -0.34
CA ASP A 128 28.99 -10.64 -1.73
C ASP A 128 27.93 -9.98 -2.60
N LEU A 129 26.69 -9.84 -2.10
CA LEU A 129 25.62 -9.13 -2.79
C LEU A 129 26.04 -7.68 -3.07
N PHE A 130 26.52 -6.98 -2.05
CA PHE A 130 26.97 -5.59 -2.18
C PHE A 130 28.08 -5.44 -3.21
N ASN A 131 29.08 -6.32 -3.18
CA ASN A 131 30.19 -6.30 -4.14
C ASN A 131 29.72 -6.60 -5.57
N ASN A 132 28.73 -7.48 -5.75
CA ASN A 132 28.18 -7.82 -7.06
C ASN A 132 27.31 -6.72 -7.67
N ILE A 133 26.61 -5.93 -6.85
CA ILE A 133 25.82 -4.78 -7.33
C ILE A 133 26.70 -3.55 -7.57
N LYS A 134 27.86 -3.46 -6.90
CA LYS A 134 28.86 -2.42 -7.10
C LYS A 134 29.59 -2.64 -8.43
N GLY A 135 29.49 -1.69 -9.37
CA GLY A 135 30.26 -1.69 -10.61
C GLY A 135 29.54 -2.22 -11.86
N LYS A 136 28.27 -2.62 -11.77
CA LYS A 136 27.43 -2.85 -12.96
C LYS A 136 26.74 -1.54 -13.35
N GLN A 137 27.23 -0.88 -14.40
CA GLN A 137 26.43 0.14 -15.10
C GLN A 137 25.30 -0.59 -15.83
N LEU A 138 24.14 -0.65 -15.20
CA LEU A 138 22.94 -1.23 -15.82
C LEU A 138 22.41 -0.22 -16.84
N GLN A 139 22.36 -0.64 -18.10
CA GLN A 139 21.77 0.16 -19.18
C GLN A 139 20.25 0.28 -18.95
N ALA A 140 19.70 1.48 -19.12
CA ALA A 140 18.33 1.83 -18.72
C ALA A 140 17.20 1.09 -19.47
N GLU A 141 17.51 0.40 -20.57
CA GLU A 141 16.51 -0.21 -21.48
C GLU A 141 16.39 -1.74 -21.39
N SER A 142 17.19 -2.42 -20.55
CA SER A 142 17.04 -3.88 -20.41
C SER A 142 15.97 -4.23 -19.37
N ASN A 143 15.35 -5.42 -19.48
CA ASN A 143 14.47 -5.97 -18.43
C ASN A 143 15.17 -6.03 -17.05
N GLU A 144 16.50 -5.97 -17.02
CA GLU A 144 17.32 -5.91 -15.81
C GLU A 144 17.12 -4.59 -15.05
N TRP A 145 16.62 -3.53 -15.71
CA TRP A 145 16.30 -2.23 -15.11
C TRP A 145 15.14 -2.28 -14.11
N HIS A 146 14.03 -2.91 -14.49
CA HIS A 146 12.91 -3.16 -13.55
C HIS A 146 13.35 -4.13 -12.44
N GLY A 147 14.17 -5.12 -12.78
CA GLY A 147 14.82 -6.04 -11.84
C GLY A 147 15.90 -5.38 -10.96
N SER A 148 16.25 -4.12 -11.19
CA SER A 148 17.24 -3.39 -10.39
C SER A 148 16.59 -2.61 -9.25
N ARG A 149 15.28 -2.37 -9.27
CA ARG A 149 14.64 -1.55 -8.22
C ARG A 149 14.33 -2.33 -6.95
N TRP A 150 14.01 -3.63 -7.05
CA TRP A 150 13.32 -4.37 -5.98
C TRP A 150 14.13 -4.52 -4.68
N PHE A 151 15.45 -4.50 -4.74
CA PHE A 151 16.30 -4.60 -3.54
C PHE A 151 16.84 -3.26 -3.05
N ARG A 152 16.52 -2.14 -3.73
CA ARG A 152 17.08 -0.82 -3.42
C ARG A 152 16.10 0.02 -2.61
N ILE A 153 16.64 0.87 -1.74
CA ILE A 153 15.84 1.94 -1.12
C ILE A 153 15.70 3.07 -2.15
N THR A 154 14.46 3.52 -2.35
CA THR A 154 14.11 4.56 -3.33
C THR A 154 13.89 5.92 -2.67
N GLU A 155 13.96 6.97 -3.45
CA GLU A 155 13.74 8.36 -3.04
C GLU A 155 12.40 8.57 -2.32
N SER A 156 11.33 7.93 -2.79
CA SER A 156 9.98 8.10 -2.24
C SER A 156 9.85 7.54 -0.82
N THR A 157 10.75 6.63 -0.42
CA THR A 157 10.77 5.98 0.88
C THR A 157 11.93 6.46 1.76
N ALA A 158 12.76 7.38 1.25
CA ALA A 158 13.97 7.87 1.91
C ALA A 158 13.71 8.41 3.32
N LYS A 159 12.66 9.22 3.53
CA LYS A 159 12.32 9.72 4.88
C LYS A 159 11.94 8.59 5.83
N GLN A 160 11.15 7.63 5.35
CA GLN A 160 10.71 6.52 6.17
C GLN A 160 11.89 5.64 6.58
N ALA A 161 12.78 5.32 5.63
CA ALA A 161 14.02 4.60 5.86
C ALA A 161 14.96 5.35 6.82
N ASN A 162 15.12 6.66 6.65
CA ASN A 162 15.93 7.49 7.54
C ASN A 162 15.44 7.43 9.00
N ASN A 163 14.12 7.47 9.21
CA ASN A 163 13.54 7.45 10.55
C ASN A 163 13.59 6.07 11.22
N MET A 164 13.94 5.02 10.47
CA MET A 164 14.08 3.65 10.99
C MET A 164 15.42 3.39 11.66
N GLU A 165 16.47 4.19 11.40
CA GLU A 165 17.77 3.99 12.06
C GLU A 165 17.69 4.24 13.57
N ASN A 166 16.98 5.27 14.01
CA ASN A 166 16.73 5.52 15.43
C ASN A 166 16.10 4.30 16.13
N GLN A 167 15.42 3.41 15.39
CA GLN A 167 14.78 2.21 15.93
C GLN A 167 15.75 1.01 16.01
N LEU A 168 16.86 1.04 15.27
CA LEU A 168 17.93 0.04 15.36
C LEU A 168 18.77 0.24 16.64
N ASN A 169 18.90 1.50 17.08
CA ASN A 169 19.72 1.91 18.23
C ASN A 169 19.01 1.77 19.59
N TYR A 170 17.67 1.73 19.63
CA TYR A 170 16.88 1.64 20.87
C TYR A 170 15.94 0.41 20.85
N PRO A 171 16.42 -0.76 21.32
CA PRO A 171 15.71 -2.05 21.26
C PRO A 171 14.59 -2.23 22.31
N ASP A 172 14.30 -1.22 23.14
CA ASP A 172 13.32 -1.33 24.24
C ASP A 172 11.87 -1.65 23.75
N ASP A 173 11.59 -1.54 22.45
CA ASP A 173 10.36 -2.00 21.79
C ASP A 173 10.66 -2.80 20.50
N ASP A 174 11.47 -3.86 20.62
CA ASP A 174 11.85 -4.75 19.52
C ASP A 174 10.66 -5.24 18.69
N MET A 175 9.52 -5.53 19.32
CA MET A 175 8.34 -6.03 18.61
C MET A 175 7.70 -4.97 17.71
N LEU A 176 7.57 -3.72 18.16
CA LEU A 176 7.00 -2.65 17.34
C LEU A 176 7.94 -2.27 16.19
N ASN A 177 9.24 -2.22 16.46
CA ASN A 177 10.27 -1.96 15.44
C ASN A 177 10.24 -3.05 14.36
N MET A 178 10.15 -4.32 14.76
CA MET A 178 10.07 -5.44 13.83
C MET A 178 8.81 -5.40 12.97
N LYS A 179 7.66 -4.99 13.53
CA LYS A 179 6.42 -4.75 12.75
C LYS A 179 6.61 -3.65 11.71
N ARG A 180 7.31 -2.56 12.06
CA ARG A 180 7.60 -1.45 11.14
C ARG A 180 8.54 -1.88 10.01
N PHE A 181 9.63 -2.58 10.32
CA PHE A 181 10.54 -3.14 9.31
C PHE A 181 9.81 -4.11 8.39
N LYS A 182 9.02 -5.03 8.96
CA LYS A 182 8.18 -5.96 8.19
C LYS A 182 7.22 -5.23 7.25
N ALA A 183 6.53 -4.19 7.74
CA ALA A 183 5.62 -3.40 6.90
C ALA A 183 6.36 -2.68 5.78
N PHE A 184 7.50 -2.05 6.08
CA PHE A 184 8.33 -1.36 5.10
C PHE A 184 8.86 -2.28 4.01
N ILE A 185 9.46 -3.40 4.40
CA ILE A 185 9.96 -4.42 3.47
C ILE A 185 8.82 -4.97 2.61
N ARG A 186 7.67 -5.27 3.23
CA ARG A 186 6.51 -5.82 2.52
C ARG A 186 6.07 -4.92 1.39
N THR A 187 5.94 -3.61 1.62
CA THR A 187 5.44 -2.67 0.63
C THR A 187 6.54 -2.16 -0.31
N SER A 188 7.69 -1.78 0.24
CA SER A 188 8.72 -1.02 -0.48
C SER A 188 9.73 -1.90 -1.20
N ILE A 189 10.01 -3.11 -0.68
CA ILE A 189 10.99 -4.04 -1.24
C ILE A 189 10.27 -5.12 -2.05
N TRP A 190 9.33 -5.85 -1.43
CA TRP A 190 8.61 -6.94 -2.10
C TRP A 190 7.42 -6.48 -2.95
N GLY A 191 7.00 -5.22 -2.87
CA GLY A 191 5.86 -4.71 -3.64
C GLY A 191 4.53 -5.38 -3.32
N ILE A 192 4.38 -5.98 -2.13
CA ILE A 192 3.18 -6.72 -1.77
C ILE A 192 2.10 -5.73 -1.30
N ASN A 193 0.89 -5.88 -1.86
CA ASN A 193 -0.26 -5.02 -1.60
C ASN A 193 -0.04 -3.55 -2.02
N GLN A 194 0.63 -3.32 -3.16
CA GLN A 194 0.72 -1.97 -3.72
C GLN A 194 -0.67 -1.39 -3.97
N TYR A 195 -0.88 -0.18 -3.45
CA TYR A 195 -2.11 0.57 -3.63
C TYR A 195 -1.85 1.75 -4.56
N ARG A 196 -2.75 1.97 -5.52
CA ARG A 196 -2.72 3.13 -6.39
C ARG A 196 -4.03 3.90 -6.23
N SER A 197 -3.93 5.11 -5.72
CA SER A 197 -5.10 5.98 -5.54
C SER A 197 -5.45 6.71 -6.84
N PRO A 198 -6.68 7.22 -6.99
CA PRO A 198 -7.05 8.12 -8.09
C PRO A 198 -6.15 9.38 -8.16
N ASP A 199 -5.69 9.87 -7.01
CA ASP A 199 -4.80 11.03 -6.95
C ASP A 199 -3.39 10.70 -7.47
N MET A 200 -2.90 9.47 -7.25
CA MET A 200 -1.66 8.99 -7.85
C MET A 200 -1.77 8.78 -9.36
N LEU A 201 -2.93 8.29 -9.84
CA LEU A 201 -3.20 8.16 -11.27
C LEU A 201 -3.20 9.53 -11.95
N TYR A 202 -3.91 10.48 -11.35
CA TYR A 202 -3.93 11.87 -11.83
C TYR A 202 -2.54 12.47 -11.95
N GLY A 203 -1.65 12.22 -10.97
CA GLY A 203 -0.27 12.67 -11.04
C GLY A 203 0.47 12.12 -12.26
N VAL A 204 0.38 10.80 -12.49
CA VAL A 204 1.03 10.14 -13.62
C VAL A 204 0.46 10.58 -14.97
N GLU A 205 -0.86 10.79 -15.06
CA GLU A 205 -1.52 11.22 -16.31
C GLU A 205 -1.15 12.66 -16.73
N ASN A 206 -0.81 13.52 -15.77
CA ASN A 206 -0.57 14.94 -16.02
C ASN A 206 0.92 15.33 -15.95
N GLU A 207 1.82 14.40 -15.63
CA GLU A 207 3.26 14.66 -15.49
C GLU A 207 3.86 15.29 -16.76
N ASP A 208 3.50 14.77 -17.93
CA ASP A 208 3.99 15.26 -19.22
C ASP A 208 3.53 16.70 -19.52
N GLN A 209 2.25 16.99 -19.26
CA GLN A 209 1.72 18.34 -19.42
C GLN A 209 2.37 19.29 -18.41
N ALA A 210 2.54 18.85 -17.17
CA ALA A 210 3.14 19.66 -16.12
C ALA A 210 4.59 20.03 -16.41
N MET A 211 5.37 19.12 -17.00
CA MET A 211 6.73 19.39 -17.46
C MET A 211 6.76 20.41 -18.60
N SER A 212 5.83 20.29 -19.56
CA SER A 212 5.69 21.26 -20.67
C SER A 212 5.33 22.66 -20.16
N ASP A 213 4.40 22.76 -19.21
CA ASP A 213 3.96 24.01 -18.61
C ASP A 213 5.07 24.66 -17.77
N TYR A 214 5.80 23.86 -16.99
CA TYR A 214 6.99 24.32 -16.26
C TYR A 214 8.04 24.89 -17.21
N THR A 215 8.37 24.17 -18.30
CA THR A 215 9.37 24.60 -19.29
C THR A 215 8.97 25.95 -19.92
N SER A 216 7.69 26.07 -20.31
CA SER A 216 7.14 27.30 -20.87
C SER A 216 7.19 28.46 -19.87
N PHE A 217 6.87 28.20 -18.60
CA PHE A 217 6.91 29.19 -17.52
C PHE A 217 8.34 29.68 -17.24
N MET A 218 9.32 28.77 -17.20
CA MET A 218 10.73 29.09 -16.90
C MET A 218 11.49 29.73 -18.07
N THR A 219 11.00 29.58 -19.31
CA THR A 219 11.60 30.22 -20.49
C THR A 219 11.53 31.75 -20.42
N LEU A 220 10.55 32.32 -19.70
CA LEU A 220 10.42 33.77 -19.51
C LEU A 220 11.59 34.38 -18.72
N PRO A 221 11.91 33.92 -17.48
CA PRO A 221 13.07 34.42 -16.73
C PRO A 221 14.41 33.92 -17.27
N THR A 222 14.43 32.73 -17.87
CA THR A 222 15.67 32.07 -18.33
C THR A 222 15.53 31.63 -19.79
N PRO A 223 15.85 32.53 -20.74
CA PRO A 223 15.90 32.15 -22.16
C PRO A 223 16.93 31.04 -22.37
N ASN A 224 16.54 29.93 -23.01
CA ASN A 224 17.33 28.71 -23.24
C ASN A 224 17.47 27.76 -22.03
N ILE A 225 16.48 27.70 -21.15
CA ILE A 225 16.36 26.57 -20.23
C ILE A 225 16.07 25.28 -21.01
N GLU A 226 16.79 24.20 -20.71
CA GLU A 226 16.56 22.88 -21.30
C GLU A 226 16.00 21.95 -20.22
N VAL A 227 14.97 21.19 -20.57
CA VAL A 227 14.31 20.23 -19.68
C VAL A 227 14.16 18.90 -20.40
N GLU A 228 14.67 17.83 -19.79
CA GLU A 228 14.67 16.49 -20.38
C GLU A 228 14.11 15.46 -19.40
N LYS A 229 13.37 14.47 -19.92
CA LYS A 229 12.97 13.30 -19.15
C LYS A 229 14.18 12.45 -18.81
N THR A 230 14.09 11.72 -17.70
CA THR A 230 15.14 10.82 -17.25
C THR A 230 14.60 9.45 -16.87
N GLY A 231 15.49 8.47 -16.77
CA GLY A 231 15.22 7.19 -16.13
C GLY A 231 15.63 7.16 -14.66
N PHE A 232 15.66 5.94 -14.12
CA PHE A 232 16.20 5.61 -12.80
C PHE A 232 17.71 5.87 -12.73
N TRP A 233 18.21 6.29 -11.58
CA TRP A 233 19.62 6.55 -11.31
C TRP A 233 20.06 5.69 -10.15
N VAL A 234 21.26 5.13 -10.26
CA VAL A 234 21.96 4.43 -9.19
C VAL A 234 23.34 5.05 -9.07
N ASN A 235 23.79 5.27 -7.84
CA ASN A 235 25.13 5.77 -7.59
C ASN A 235 26.08 4.60 -7.32
N ASN A 236 27.25 4.56 -7.97
CA ASN A 236 28.23 3.48 -7.77
C ASN A 236 28.82 3.42 -6.36
N LEU A 237 28.81 4.53 -5.61
CA LEU A 237 29.26 4.58 -4.22
C LEU A 237 28.23 3.98 -3.26
N TRP A 238 26.94 4.13 -3.60
CA TRP A 238 25.80 3.63 -2.84
C TRP A 238 24.90 2.78 -3.76
N PRO A 239 25.36 1.61 -4.20
CA PRO A 239 24.61 0.78 -5.14
C PRO A 239 23.32 0.21 -4.53
N GLU A 240 23.13 0.30 -3.21
CA GLU A 240 21.97 -0.12 -2.46
C GLU A 240 20.78 0.87 -2.51
N ILE A 241 20.99 2.06 -3.07
CA ILE A 241 19.96 3.08 -3.25
C ILE A 241 19.77 3.45 -4.72
N GLY A 242 18.62 4.03 -5.04
CA GLY A 242 18.38 4.61 -6.36
C GLY A 242 17.25 5.63 -6.36
N CYS A 243 17.13 6.40 -7.43
CA CYS A 243 16.08 7.41 -7.57
C CYS A 243 15.57 7.54 -9.00
N ASN A 244 14.35 8.06 -9.19
CA ASN A 244 13.81 8.38 -10.50
C ASN A 244 13.28 9.82 -10.49
N PRO A 245 14.14 10.84 -10.67
CA PRO A 245 13.70 12.23 -10.80
C PRO A 245 12.70 12.38 -11.94
N ASP A 246 11.79 13.36 -11.87
CA ASP A 246 10.80 13.58 -12.92
C ASP A 246 11.48 14.17 -14.18
N GLY A 247 12.52 14.98 -14.01
CA GLY A 247 13.32 15.49 -15.12
C GLY A 247 14.71 16.03 -14.74
N LEU A 248 15.51 16.32 -15.76
CA LEU A 248 16.78 17.03 -15.68
C LEU A 248 16.58 18.45 -16.21
N VAL A 249 17.19 19.43 -15.55
CA VAL A 249 17.10 20.83 -15.94
C VAL A 249 18.50 21.37 -16.20
N THR A 250 18.70 22.03 -17.33
CA THR A 250 19.89 22.84 -17.59
C THR A 250 19.50 24.31 -17.60
N ASP A 251 19.81 25.01 -16.52
CA ASP A 251 19.61 26.44 -16.35
C ASP A 251 20.93 27.19 -16.60
N PRO A 252 21.09 27.91 -17.73
CA PRO A 252 22.34 28.58 -18.06
C PRO A 252 22.69 29.76 -17.14
N VAL A 253 21.73 30.28 -16.36
CA VAL A 253 21.91 31.42 -15.45
C VAL A 253 22.45 30.97 -14.09
N GLU A 254 22.25 29.71 -13.72
CA GLU A 254 22.78 29.16 -12.47
C GLU A 254 24.30 28.90 -12.52
N VAL A 255 24.94 29.08 -11.37
CA VAL A 255 26.36 28.73 -11.17
C VAL A 255 26.59 27.25 -11.47
N HIS A 256 25.68 26.40 -11.00
CA HIS A 256 25.65 24.98 -11.32
C HIS A 256 24.56 24.76 -12.35
N LYS A 257 24.91 24.71 -13.63
CA LYS A 257 23.90 24.70 -14.72
C LYS A 257 22.94 23.52 -14.66
N HIS A 258 23.40 22.35 -14.21
CA HIS A 258 22.59 21.13 -14.22
C HIS A 258 21.93 20.90 -12.86
N GLY A 259 20.61 20.82 -12.87
CA GLY A 259 19.75 20.51 -11.72
C GLY A 259 18.76 19.38 -12.04
N LEU A 260 17.84 19.20 -11.11
CA LEU A 260 16.74 18.24 -11.19
C LEU A 260 15.39 18.95 -11.25
N LEU A 261 14.37 18.20 -11.66
CA LEU A 261 12.98 18.61 -11.63
C LEU A 261 12.17 17.58 -10.83
N GLU A 262 11.34 18.06 -9.91
CA GLU A 262 10.38 17.26 -9.14
C GLU A 262 9.01 17.95 -9.17
N ILE A 263 8.03 17.30 -9.80
CA ILE A 263 6.68 17.83 -10.03
C ILE A 263 5.68 17.11 -9.12
N LYS A 264 4.76 17.89 -8.54
CA LYS A 264 3.62 17.38 -7.78
C LYS A 264 2.30 17.97 -8.25
N CYS A 265 1.44 17.07 -8.71
CA CYS A 265 0.07 17.36 -9.11
C CYS A 265 -0.88 17.10 -7.93
N LEU A 266 -1.06 18.08 -7.04
CA LEU A 266 -1.86 17.91 -5.83
C LEU A 266 -3.36 18.13 -6.08
N LYS A 267 -4.20 17.40 -5.36
CA LYS A 267 -5.67 17.49 -5.46
C LYS A 267 -6.20 18.92 -5.28
N ILE A 268 -5.61 19.70 -4.37
CA ILE A 268 -6.00 21.09 -4.09
C ILE A 268 -5.81 22.02 -5.30
N PHE A 269 -4.87 21.68 -6.19
CA PHE A 269 -4.52 22.48 -7.36
C PHE A 269 -5.18 22.00 -8.66
N ARG A 270 -6.14 21.07 -8.61
CA ARG A 270 -6.85 20.64 -9.83
C ARG A 270 -7.67 21.74 -10.48
N GLU A 271 -8.26 22.62 -9.66
CA GLU A 271 -9.19 23.67 -10.11
C GLU A 271 -8.75 25.06 -9.66
N VAL A 272 -7.57 25.16 -9.04
CA VAL A 272 -7.07 26.41 -8.44
C VAL A 272 -5.58 26.52 -8.74
N ALA A 273 -5.16 27.64 -9.31
CA ALA A 273 -3.74 27.93 -9.47
C ALA A 273 -3.09 28.08 -8.08
N PRO A 274 -1.82 27.65 -7.89
CA PRO A 274 -1.09 27.86 -6.64
C PRO A 274 -1.14 29.31 -6.13
N LYS A 275 -0.98 30.29 -7.05
CA LYS A 275 -1.06 31.73 -6.73
C LYS A 275 -2.45 32.19 -6.26
N ASP A 276 -3.52 31.52 -6.69
CA ASP A 276 -4.89 31.92 -6.37
C ASP A 276 -5.35 31.35 -5.02
N LEU A 277 -4.56 30.44 -4.43
CA LEU A 277 -4.81 29.89 -3.10
C LEU A 277 -4.86 30.98 -2.02
N PHE A 278 -4.01 32.01 -2.13
CA PHE A 278 -3.97 33.13 -1.17
C PHE A 278 -5.29 33.91 -1.15
N GLY A 279 -5.86 34.20 -2.32
CA GLY A 279 -7.17 34.84 -2.42
C GLY A 279 -8.29 34.00 -1.81
N LYS A 280 -8.23 32.67 -1.93
CA LYS A 280 -9.19 31.76 -1.28
C LYS A 280 -9.03 31.73 0.25
N LEU A 281 -7.80 31.86 0.76
CA LEU A 281 -7.53 31.98 2.19
C LEU A 281 -8.08 33.29 2.76
N ASP A 282 -7.89 34.40 2.06
CA ASP A 282 -8.38 35.71 2.48
C ASP A 282 -9.91 35.76 2.51
N LYS A 283 -10.55 35.16 1.50
CA LYS A 283 -12.01 34.97 1.44
C LYS A 283 -12.54 33.91 2.42
N LYS A 284 -11.65 33.22 3.14
CA LYS A 284 -11.97 32.12 4.07
C LYS A 284 -12.72 30.94 3.41
N GLU A 285 -12.58 30.77 2.09
CA GLU A 285 -13.08 29.61 1.34
C GLU A 285 -12.24 28.35 1.66
N VAL A 286 -10.96 28.55 1.96
CA VAL A 286 -10.03 27.53 2.46
C VAL A 286 -9.54 27.97 3.83
N LYS A 287 -9.45 27.06 4.80
CA LYS A 287 -8.88 27.37 6.12
C LYS A 287 -7.40 27.00 6.14
N ARG A 288 -6.58 27.82 6.82
CA ARG A 288 -5.16 27.49 7.05
C ARG A 288 -4.96 26.17 7.80
N SER A 289 -5.91 25.78 8.67
CA SER A 289 -5.91 24.48 9.34
C SER A 289 -5.91 23.30 8.37
N ASP A 290 -6.62 23.45 7.25
CA ASP A 290 -6.82 22.37 6.27
C ASP A 290 -5.55 22.19 5.42
N LEU A 291 -4.67 23.20 5.40
CA LEU A 291 -3.37 23.17 4.73
C LEU A 291 -2.23 22.69 5.65
N TYR A 292 -2.47 22.49 6.94
CA TYR A 292 -1.41 22.14 7.89
C TYR A 292 -0.73 20.81 7.53
N SER A 293 -1.48 19.83 7.01
CA SER A 293 -0.97 18.54 6.53
C SER A 293 -0.42 18.57 5.11
N SER A 294 -0.53 19.69 4.39
CA SER A 294 0.02 19.82 3.04
C SER A 294 1.55 19.80 3.05
N CYS A 295 2.15 19.46 1.90
CA CYS A 295 3.61 19.42 1.78
C CYS A 295 4.27 20.80 1.89
N PHE A 296 3.53 21.86 1.59
CA PHE A 296 4.03 23.23 1.60
C PHE A 296 3.54 24.02 2.82
N GLY A 297 4.31 25.03 3.20
CA GLY A 297 3.96 26.12 4.10
C GLY A 297 3.72 27.41 3.32
N ILE A 298 3.17 28.40 4.02
CA ILE A 298 3.00 29.77 3.52
C ILE A 298 3.90 30.66 4.38
N PRO A 299 4.97 31.24 3.82
CA PRO A 299 5.85 32.14 4.56
C PRO A 299 5.08 33.36 5.05
N GLN A 300 5.36 33.77 6.29
CA GLN A 300 4.74 34.97 6.87
C GLN A 300 5.25 36.27 6.23
N SER A 301 6.44 36.23 5.62
CA SER A 301 7.09 37.38 4.99
C SER A 301 6.31 37.88 3.78
N ASP A 302 5.91 36.97 2.89
CA ASP A 302 5.58 37.37 1.52
C ASP A 302 4.19 36.93 1.07
N ASN A 303 3.51 35.99 1.75
CA ASN A 303 2.15 35.47 1.43
C ASN A 303 1.89 35.24 -0.09
N THR A 304 2.94 34.99 -0.87
CA THR A 304 2.90 34.97 -2.34
C THR A 304 3.58 33.75 -2.92
N SER A 305 4.41 33.05 -2.14
CA SER A 305 5.05 31.78 -2.50
C SER A 305 4.57 30.64 -1.60
N LEU A 306 4.55 29.44 -2.16
CA LEU A 306 4.39 28.21 -1.40
C LEU A 306 5.77 27.54 -1.29
N GLU A 307 6.20 27.26 -0.07
CA GLU A 307 7.51 26.68 0.21
C GLU A 307 7.37 25.27 0.77
N LEU A 308 8.17 24.34 0.29
CA LEU A 308 8.18 22.96 0.73
C LEU A 308 8.66 22.90 2.18
N LYS A 309 7.86 22.27 3.04
CA LYS A 309 8.26 22.03 4.43
C LYS A 309 9.48 21.10 4.43
N THR A 310 10.56 21.56 5.05
CA THR A 310 11.80 20.76 5.21
C THR A 310 11.59 19.46 5.98
N SER A 311 10.54 19.40 6.80
CA SER A 311 10.12 18.19 7.51
C SER A 311 9.27 17.24 6.66
N HIS A 312 8.86 17.59 5.44
CA HIS A 312 7.96 16.77 4.62
C HIS A 312 8.71 15.66 3.85
N ILE A 313 8.00 14.57 3.50
CA ILE A 313 8.59 13.44 2.75
C ILE A 313 9.25 13.86 1.43
N TYR A 314 8.68 14.82 0.71
CA TYR A 314 9.21 15.29 -0.57
C TYR A 314 10.54 16.05 -0.42
N TYR A 315 10.79 16.71 0.71
CA TYR A 315 12.08 17.37 0.92
C TYR A 315 13.20 16.34 1.02
N PHE A 316 12.98 15.28 1.80
CA PHE A 316 13.90 14.15 1.89
C PHE A 316 14.07 13.44 0.55
N GLN A 317 12.98 13.27 -0.22
CA GLN A 317 13.02 12.69 -1.56
C GLN A 317 13.95 13.48 -2.49
N ILE A 318 13.81 14.80 -2.53
CA ILE A 318 14.60 15.69 -3.38
C ILE A 318 16.07 15.71 -2.97
N GLN A 319 16.35 15.76 -1.66
CA GLN A 319 17.72 15.66 -1.14
C GLN A 319 18.35 14.30 -1.48
N PHE A 320 17.57 13.22 -1.43
CA PHE A 320 18.01 11.88 -1.82
C PHE A 320 18.33 11.77 -3.31
N GLN A 321 17.49 12.36 -4.17
CA GLN A 321 17.76 12.43 -5.60
C GLN A 321 19.03 13.22 -5.90
N MET A 322 19.24 14.38 -5.27
CA MET A 322 20.47 15.17 -5.40
C MET A 322 21.69 14.39 -4.90
N ALA A 323 21.57 13.63 -3.81
CA ALA A 323 22.64 12.77 -3.29
C ALA A 323 23.09 11.73 -4.32
N ILE A 324 22.14 11.06 -4.97
CA ILE A 324 22.42 9.99 -5.95
C ILE A 324 22.98 10.56 -7.26
N THR A 325 22.37 11.62 -7.78
CA THR A 325 22.70 12.21 -9.08
C THR A 325 23.89 13.18 -9.03
N GLY A 326 24.33 13.59 -7.84
CA GLY A 326 25.40 14.56 -7.67
C GLY A 326 25.03 15.99 -8.09
N ARG A 327 23.73 16.33 -8.12
CA ARG A 327 23.24 17.68 -8.45
C ARG A 327 23.17 18.57 -7.21
N ASN A 328 23.24 19.88 -7.44
CA ASN A 328 23.31 20.90 -6.38
C ASN A 328 21.97 21.58 -6.08
N TRP A 329 20.98 21.37 -6.94
CA TRP A 329 19.64 21.91 -6.77
C TRP A 329 18.61 21.08 -7.52
N CYS A 330 17.37 21.26 -7.12
CA CYS A 330 16.18 20.69 -7.74
C CYS A 330 15.08 21.75 -7.74
N ASP A 331 14.41 21.96 -8.86
CA ASP A 331 13.20 22.76 -8.92
C ASP A 331 12.01 21.90 -8.50
N PHE A 332 11.38 22.28 -7.39
CA PHE A 332 10.16 21.68 -6.87
C PHE A 332 8.95 22.44 -7.43
N VAL A 333 8.09 21.73 -8.14
CA VAL A 333 6.97 22.31 -8.88
C VAL A 333 5.65 21.81 -8.33
N LEU A 334 4.83 22.74 -7.85
CA LEU A 334 3.42 22.49 -7.59
C LEU A 334 2.64 22.91 -8.83
N TRP A 335 2.17 21.92 -9.59
CA TRP A 335 1.49 22.14 -10.85
C TRP A 335 -0.04 22.18 -10.71
N SER A 336 -0.66 22.97 -11.57
CA SER A 336 -2.10 23.07 -11.78
C SER A 336 -2.39 23.16 -13.28
N PRO A 337 -3.47 22.54 -13.78
CA PRO A 337 -3.92 22.76 -15.16
C PRO A 337 -4.49 24.17 -15.40
N VAL A 338 -4.69 24.95 -14.33
CA VAL A 338 -5.20 26.32 -14.39
C VAL A 338 -4.19 27.29 -13.78
N GLY A 339 -3.70 28.22 -14.61
CA GLY A 339 -2.76 29.26 -14.19
C GLY A 339 -1.30 28.79 -14.11
N PRO A 340 -0.39 29.68 -13.67
CA PRO A 340 1.03 29.36 -13.60
C PRO A 340 1.35 28.42 -12.43
N PRO A 341 2.35 27.53 -12.57
CA PRO A 341 2.81 26.69 -11.47
C PRO A 341 3.52 27.51 -10.38
N ASN A 342 3.64 26.95 -9.18
CA ASN A 342 4.56 27.46 -8.16
C ASN A 342 5.87 26.67 -8.24
N VAL A 343 6.98 27.37 -8.48
CA VAL A 343 8.32 26.79 -8.62
C VAL A 343 9.18 27.27 -7.45
N GLU A 344 9.77 26.34 -6.73
CA GLU A 344 10.72 26.60 -5.66
C GLU A 344 12.04 25.88 -5.95
N ARG A 345 13.15 26.61 -5.98
CA ARG A 345 14.48 26.02 -6.17
C ARG A 345 15.05 25.55 -4.83
N ILE A 346 15.05 24.25 -4.62
CA ILE A 346 15.61 23.62 -3.42
C ILE A 346 17.10 23.39 -3.61
N ARG A 347 17.89 23.85 -2.64
CA ARG A 347 19.35 23.65 -2.63
C ARG A 347 19.73 22.37 -1.90
N ARG A 348 20.85 21.80 -2.31
CA ARG A 348 21.47 20.65 -1.69
C ARG A 348 21.85 20.93 -0.23
N ASP A 349 21.40 20.06 0.67
CA ASP A 349 21.72 20.08 2.10
C ASP A 349 22.66 18.91 2.42
N GLU A 350 23.97 19.21 2.48
CA GLU A 350 24.99 18.18 2.71
C GLU A 350 24.89 17.54 4.10
N GLN A 351 24.42 18.27 5.10
CA GLN A 351 24.32 17.74 6.47
C GLN A 351 23.19 16.71 6.53
N LEU A 352 22.02 17.05 5.98
CA LEU A 352 20.90 16.13 5.89
C LEU A 352 21.24 14.92 5.03
N ILE A 353 21.85 15.13 3.85
CA ILE A 353 22.24 14.04 2.95
C ILE A 353 23.20 13.08 3.64
N LYS A 354 24.25 13.58 4.29
CA LYS A 354 25.23 12.74 5.00
C LYS A 354 24.57 11.89 6.08
N SER A 355 23.70 12.49 6.90
CA SER A 355 22.96 11.79 7.95
C SER A 355 22.03 10.72 7.36
N MET A 356 21.25 11.10 6.35
CA MET A 356 20.28 10.24 5.69
C MET A 356 20.95 9.04 5.00
N LEU A 357 22.05 9.24 4.27
CA LEU A 357 22.76 8.16 3.61
C LEU A 357 23.32 7.16 4.62
N GLY A 358 23.89 7.63 5.74
CA GLY A 358 24.34 6.73 6.81
C GLY A 358 23.23 5.83 7.33
N ASN A 359 22.07 6.43 7.65
CA ASN A 359 20.91 5.73 8.18
C ASN A 359 20.33 4.71 7.19
N VAL A 360 20.19 5.11 5.93
CA VAL A 360 19.64 4.29 4.85
C VAL A 360 20.57 3.12 4.51
N THR A 361 21.89 3.36 4.45
CA THR A 361 22.88 2.31 4.25
C THR A 361 22.86 1.29 5.38
N THR A 362 22.83 1.72 6.65
CA THR A 362 22.70 0.80 7.80
C THR A 362 21.44 -0.05 7.70
N LEU A 363 20.28 0.57 7.45
CA LEU A 363 19.02 -0.16 7.28
C LEU A 363 19.12 -1.21 6.17
N TRP A 364 19.76 -0.87 5.05
CA TRP A 364 19.92 -1.79 3.94
C TRP A 364 20.75 -3.02 4.34
N TYR A 365 21.92 -2.81 4.94
CA TYR A 365 22.82 -3.90 5.33
C TYR A 365 22.27 -4.78 6.44
N GLU A 366 21.64 -4.18 7.45
CA GLU A 366 21.22 -4.91 8.65
C GLU A 366 19.84 -5.56 8.50
N VAL A 367 18.98 -5.06 7.62
CA VAL A 367 17.58 -5.49 7.55
C VAL A 367 17.17 -5.94 6.16
N ILE A 368 17.46 -5.16 5.12
CA ILE A 368 16.96 -5.43 3.75
C ILE A 368 17.77 -6.55 3.09
N ALA A 369 19.10 -6.46 3.11
CA ALA A 369 19.97 -7.41 2.45
C ALA A 369 19.84 -8.85 3.02
N PRO A 370 19.77 -9.07 4.35
CA PRO A 370 19.50 -10.40 4.90
C PRO A 370 18.12 -10.93 4.50
N GLU A 371 17.12 -10.06 4.46
CA GLU A 371 15.76 -10.40 4.05
C GLU A 371 15.67 -10.86 2.59
N ILE A 372 16.54 -10.37 1.70
CA ILE A 372 16.62 -10.86 0.32
C ILE A 372 16.94 -12.36 0.26
N PHE A 373 17.84 -12.83 1.13
CA PHE A 373 18.24 -14.23 1.18
C PHE A 373 17.25 -15.09 1.95
N GLU A 374 16.71 -14.59 3.05
CA GLU A 374 15.80 -15.35 3.90
C GLU A 374 14.34 -15.30 3.44
N MET A 375 13.91 -14.25 2.74
CA MET A 375 12.52 -14.09 2.27
C MET A 375 11.48 -14.32 3.39
N ARG A 376 11.69 -13.72 4.57
CA ARG A 376 10.83 -13.95 5.75
C ARG A 376 9.52 -13.20 5.62
N VAL A 377 9.56 -11.94 5.17
CA VAL A 377 8.38 -11.07 5.09
C VAL A 377 7.31 -11.57 4.10
N PRO A 378 7.64 -12.11 2.91
CA PRO A 378 6.68 -12.74 2.02
C PRO A 378 5.98 -13.95 2.66
N ARG A 379 6.69 -14.67 3.52
CA ARG A 379 6.19 -15.79 4.34
C ARG A 379 5.45 -15.34 5.60
N ASN A 380 5.22 -14.04 5.75
CA ASN A 380 4.60 -13.42 6.93
C ASN A 380 5.39 -13.67 8.24
N LEU A 381 6.70 -13.87 8.14
CA LEU A 381 7.61 -13.93 9.28
C LEU A 381 8.23 -12.55 9.58
N SER A 382 8.86 -12.42 10.73
CA SER A 382 9.61 -11.21 11.09
C SER A 382 10.95 -11.17 10.33
N PRO A 383 11.39 -10.00 9.81
CA PRO A 383 12.70 -9.90 9.18
C PRO A 383 13.82 -10.15 10.20
N ILE A 384 15.01 -10.43 9.70
CA ILE A 384 16.20 -10.63 10.54
C ILE A 384 16.90 -9.28 10.70
N LEU A 385 17.34 -9.01 11.92
CA LEU A 385 18.24 -7.89 12.20
C LEU A 385 19.68 -8.40 12.32
N LEU A 386 20.46 -8.18 11.27
CA LEU A 386 21.85 -8.59 11.17
C LEU A 386 22.78 -7.42 11.58
N LYS A 387 22.84 -7.13 12.88
CA LYS A 387 23.66 -6.02 13.42
C LYS A 387 25.13 -6.18 13.03
N ARG A 388 25.76 -5.16 12.47
CA ARG A 388 27.17 -5.25 12.07
C ARG A 388 28.15 -5.33 13.24
#